data_AF-A0A6G0S7E6-F1
#
_entry.id   AF-A0A6G0S7E6-F1
#
_cell.length_a   1.000
_cell.length_b   1.000
_cell.length_c   1.000
_cell.angle_alpha   90.00
_cell.angle_beta   90.00
_cell.angle_gamma   90.00
#
_symmetry.space_group_name_H-M   'P 1'
#
loop_
_entity.id
_entity.type
_entity.pdbx_description
1 polymer ?
#
loop_
_entity_poly.entity_id
_entity_poly.type
_entity_poly.pdbx_seq_one_letter_code
_entity_poly.pdbx_strand_id
1 'polypeptide(L)'
;MKLKAKRAKAKTSGSSLTRSHTAYRKWDHIPRLVVFDLDFTLWYPEMYELWGAPFKKNPTTGAVTDCKGEQVHFFDAVHTVLSILETDPQFRDTTEVAVASRTTEPKWAKTCMRLMDVDVGSGGPTASTGDGEEEEEAEEEKEKEEDEKVKTSLQSIVD
;
A
#
# COMPACT_ATOMS: atom_id res chain seq x y z
N MET A 1 20.79 51.65 -17.78
CA MET A 1 21.51 50.95 -18.88
C MET A 1 22.58 50.07 -18.23
N LYS A 2 22.81 48.78 -18.47
CA LYS A 2 22.39 47.78 -19.47
C LYS A 2 22.46 46.41 -18.75
N LEU A 3 21.37 45.66 -18.70
CA LEU A 3 21.38 44.24 -18.35
C LEU A 3 21.91 43.43 -19.55
N LYS A 4 22.75 42.42 -19.32
CA LYS A 4 23.12 41.43 -20.35
C LYS A 4 22.84 40.03 -19.84
N ALA A 5 21.66 39.52 -20.18
CA ALA A 5 21.37 38.08 -20.13
C ALA A 5 21.96 37.42 -21.39
N LYS A 6 22.75 36.36 -21.22
CA LYS A 6 23.17 35.50 -22.34
C LYS A 6 22.21 34.32 -22.42
N ARG A 7 21.43 34.26 -23.50
CA ARG A 7 20.58 33.13 -23.88
C ARG A 7 21.42 32.16 -24.70
N ALA A 8 21.64 30.94 -24.19
CA ALA A 8 22.09 29.83 -25.02
C ALA A 8 20.86 29.06 -25.52
N LYS A 9 20.84 28.76 -26.82
CA LYS A 9 19.79 28.02 -27.52
C LYS A 9 20.42 26.70 -27.94
N ALA A 10 20.01 25.59 -27.33
CA ALA A 10 20.31 24.26 -27.83
C ALA A 10 18.99 23.60 -28.25
N LYS A 11 18.82 23.48 -29.56
CA LYS A 11 17.87 22.55 -30.18
C LYS A 11 18.54 21.19 -30.15
N THR A 12 17.93 20.21 -29.50
CA THR A 12 18.15 18.81 -29.84
C THR A 12 16.81 18.12 -29.93
N SER A 13 16.64 17.46 -31.07
CA SER A 13 15.48 16.70 -31.51
C SER A 13 15.15 15.58 -30.52
N GLY A 14 13.87 15.19 -30.51
CA GLY A 14 13.29 14.27 -29.53
C GLY A 14 13.92 12.87 -29.51
N SER A 15 13.90 12.31 -28.32
CA SER A 15 13.38 10.97 -28.08
C SER A 15 12.59 11.06 -26.80
N SER A 16 11.28 10.84 -26.88
CA SER A 16 10.45 10.59 -25.70
C SER A 16 10.94 9.29 -25.09
N LEU A 17 11.98 9.35 -24.26
CA LEU A 17 12.34 8.24 -23.40
C LEU A 17 11.21 8.12 -22.39
N THR A 18 10.35 7.14 -22.64
CA THR A 18 9.56 6.46 -21.61
C THR A 18 10.47 6.31 -20.40
N ARG A 19 10.21 7.13 -19.37
CA ARG A 19 10.93 7.08 -18.10
C ARG A 19 10.59 5.73 -17.48
N SER A 20 11.39 4.73 -17.81
CA SER A 20 11.31 3.41 -17.21
C SER A 20 11.33 3.62 -15.70
N HIS A 21 10.21 3.28 -15.05
CA HIS A 21 9.99 3.46 -13.61
C HIS A 21 10.89 2.53 -12.75
N THR A 22 11.95 1.99 -13.33
CA THR A 22 12.82 0.95 -12.79
C THR A 22 14.27 1.43 -12.62
N ALA A 23 14.47 2.72 -12.38
CA ALA A 23 15.68 3.16 -11.67
C ALA A 23 15.44 2.89 -10.18
N TYR A 24 15.60 1.64 -9.75
CA TYR A 24 15.59 1.25 -8.34
C TYR A 24 16.49 2.23 -7.59
N ARG A 25 15.90 3.03 -6.68
CA ARG A 25 16.72 3.83 -5.78
C ARG A 25 17.46 2.84 -4.91
N LYS A 26 18.77 2.75 -5.12
CA LYS A 26 19.66 2.04 -4.22
C LYS A 26 19.75 2.87 -2.94
N TRP A 27 19.37 2.27 -1.82
CA TRP A 27 19.49 2.90 -0.51
C TRP A 27 20.88 2.59 0.04
N ASP A 28 21.60 3.63 0.47
CA ASP A 28 22.92 3.46 1.10
C ASP A 28 22.80 2.94 2.54
N HIS A 29 21.63 3.14 3.16
CA HIS A 29 21.32 2.70 4.51
C HIS A 29 19.92 2.08 4.55
N ILE A 30 19.85 0.78 4.89
CA ILE A 30 18.60 0.04 5.07
C ILE A 30 18.34 -0.10 6.58
N PRO A 31 17.14 0.26 7.06
CA PRO A 31 16.78 0.03 8.45
C PRO A 31 16.68 -1.47 8.74
N ARG A 32 17.19 -1.91 9.89
CA ARG A 32 17.03 -3.30 10.33
C ARG A 32 15.63 -3.62 10.85
N LEU A 33 14.88 -2.59 11.26
CA LEU A 33 13.55 -2.70 11.83
C LEU A 33 12.72 -1.49 11.42
N VAL A 34 11.50 -1.74 10.94
CA VAL A 34 10.46 -0.74 10.70
C VAL A 34 9.30 -1.03 11.64
N VAL A 35 8.91 -0.05 12.45
CA VAL A 35 7.82 -0.20 13.43
C VAL A 35 6.67 0.73 13.06
N PHE A 36 5.47 0.17 12.89
CA PHE A 36 4.26 0.92 12.62
C PHE A 36 3.40 1.06 13.89
N ASP A 37 2.79 2.22 14.10
CA ASP A 37 1.59 2.29 14.93
C ASP A 37 0.40 1.64 14.17
N LEU A 38 -0.76 1.49 14.81
CA LEU A 38 -1.95 0.84 14.24
C LEU A 38 -3.02 1.86 13.86
N ASP A 39 -3.71 2.40 14.86
CA ASP A 39 -4.84 3.31 14.71
C ASP A 39 -4.39 4.60 14.00
N PHE A 40 -5.07 4.99 12.92
CA PHE A 40 -4.71 6.12 12.04
C PHE A 40 -3.28 6.08 11.46
N THR A 41 -2.65 4.90 11.42
CA THR A 41 -1.38 4.67 10.73
C THR A 41 -1.53 3.60 9.66
N LEU A 42 -2.02 2.42 10.05
CA LEU A 42 -2.33 1.34 9.12
C LEU A 42 -3.81 1.35 8.75
N TRP A 43 -4.70 1.57 9.72
CA TRP A 43 -6.13 1.45 9.50
C TRP A 43 -6.96 2.58 10.09
N TYR A 44 -8.24 2.58 9.72
CA TYR A 44 -9.32 3.33 10.34
C TYR A 44 -10.59 2.46 10.39
N PRO A 45 -11.53 2.71 11.33
CA PRO A 45 -11.44 3.67 12.45
C PRO A 45 -10.47 3.21 13.56
N GLU A 46 -10.34 3.98 14.65
CA GLU A 46 -9.61 3.51 15.84
C GLU A 46 -10.34 2.33 16.49
N MET A 47 -9.61 1.40 17.11
CA MET A 47 -10.25 0.21 17.71
C MET A 47 -11.33 0.53 18.75
N TYR A 48 -11.20 1.62 19.52
CA TYR A 48 -12.20 1.98 20.53
C TYR A 48 -13.49 2.55 19.92
N GLU A 49 -13.48 2.94 18.65
CA GLU A 49 -14.64 3.49 17.95
C GLU A 49 -15.59 2.39 17.43
N LEU A 50 -15.14 1.13 17.46
CA LEU A 50 -15.91 -0.04 17.04
C LEU A 50 -16.84 -0.54 18.15
N TRP A 51 -17.90 -1.26 17.75
CA TRP A 51 -18.86 -1.86 18.67
C TRP A 51 -18.35 -3.14 19.33
N GLY A 52 -17.20 -3.65 18.87
CA GLY A 52 -16.48 -4.76 19.45
C GLY A 52 -16.80 -6.12 18.85
N ALA A 53 -16.30 -7.15 19.52
CA ALA A 53 -16.34 -8.54 19.07
C ALA A 53 -17.78 -9.11 18.95
N PRO A 54 -18.01 -10.13 18.09
CA PRO A 54 -17.02 -10.83 17.28
C PRO A 54 -16.64 -10.08 16.00
N PHE A 55 -15.34 -9.99 15.73
CA PHE A 55 -14.83 -9.58 14.43
C PHE A 55 -14.89 -10.74 13.45
N LYS A 56 -15.35 -10.46 12.22
CA LYS A 56 -15.52 -11.49 11.20
C LYS A 56 -14.99 -11.00 9.87
N LYS A 57 -14.29 -11.89 9.16
CA LYS A 57 -13.89 -11.68 7.78
C LYS A 57 -14.98 -12.20 6.84
N ASN A 58 -15.41 -11.38 5.90
CA ASN A 58 -16.28 -11.81 4.82
C ASN A 58 -15.46 -12.68 3.84
N PRO A 59 -15.87 -13.94 3.56
CA PRO A 59 -15.08 -14.84 2.71
C PRO A 59 -15.05 -14.42 1.23
N THR A 60 -16.03 -13.62 0.78
CA THR A 60 -16.13 -13.15 -0.60
C THR A 60 -15.35 -11.85 -0.80
N THR A 61 -15.53 -10.88 0.09
CA THR A 61 -14.92 -9.54 -0.08
C THR A 61 -13.59 -9.39 0.66
N GLY A 62 -13.32 -10.24 1.66
CA GLY A 62 -12.18 -10.08 2.57
C GLY A 62 -12.36 -9.00 3.64
N ALA A 63 -13.46 -8.25 3.62
CA ALA A 63 -13.74 -7.18 4.58
C ALA A 63 -13.84 -7.74 6.01
N VAL A 64 -13.20 -7.07 6.97
CA VAL A 64 -13.29 -7.41 8.39
C VAL A 64 -14.24 -6.43 9.08
N THR A 65 -15.31 -6.95 9.67
CA THR A 65 -16.32 -6.13 10.35
C THR A 65 -16.51 -6.54 11.80
N ASP A 66 -16.96 -5.61 12.63
CA ASP A 66 -17.33 -5.83 14.03
C ASP A 66 -18.73 -6.49 14.18
N CYS A 67 -19.24 -6.57 15.43
CA CYS A 67 -20.54 -7.17 15.72
C CYS A 67 -21.76 -6.42 15.17
N LYS A 68 -21.61 -5.15 14.76
CA LYS A 68 -22.64 -4.32 14.14
C LYS A 68 -22.46 -4.16 12.63
N GLY A 69 -21.37 -4.69 12.08
CA GLY A 69 -21.06 -4.61 10.66
C GLY A 69 -20.20 -3.41 10.30
N GLU A 70 -19.67 -2.67 11.29
CA GLU A 70 -18.71 -1.59 11.03
C GLU A 70 -17.39 -2.20 10.57
N GLN A 71 -16.81 -1.67 9.50
CA GLN A 71 -15.63 -2.24 8.86
C GLN A 71 -14.34 -1.61 9.37
N VAL A 72 -13.29 -2.44 9.51
CA VAL A 72 -11.92 -1.98 9.66
C VAL A 72 -11.25 -1.93 8.28
N HIS A 73 -10.70 -0.78 7.92
CA HIS A 73 -10.13 -0.49 6.60
C HIS A 73 -8.64 -0.17 6.72
N PHE A 74 -7.80 -0.74 5.86
CA PHE A 74 -6.47 -0.19 5.66
C PHE A 74 -6.53 1.12 4.90
N PHE A 75 -5.55 2.00 5.11
CA PHE A 75 -5.25 3.04 4.12
C PHE A 75 -4.69 2.39 2.85
N ASP A 76 -5.11 2.88 1.68
CA ASP A 76 -4.73 2.31 0.37
C ASP A 76 -3.22 2.08 0.20
N ALA A 77 -2.40 3.00 0.72
CA ALA A 77 -0.94 2.93 0.62
C ALA A 77 -0.31 1.77 1.42
N VAL A 78 -1.00 1.22 2.43
CA VAL A 78 -0.47 0.16 3.30
C VAL A 78 -0.07 -1.07 2.49
N HIS A 79 -0.90 -1.47 1.52
CA HIS A 79 -0.59 -2.58 0.64
C HIS A 79 0.72 -2.38 -0.11
N THR A 80 0.92 -1.20 -0.68
CA THR A 80 2.16 -0.90 -1.42
C THR A 80 3.37 -0.89 -0.50
N VAL A 81 3.28 -0.24 0.66
CA VAL A 81 4.41 -0.11 1.60
C VAL A 81 4.83 -1.48 2.13
N LEU A 82 3.86 -2.27 2.60
CA LEU A 82 4.16 -3.60 3.13
C LEU A 82 4.62 -4.56 2.02
N SER A 83 4.07 -4.47 0.81
CA SER A 83 4.56 -5.24 -0.34
C SER A 83 6.02 -4.91 -0.66
N ILE A 84 6.43 -3.62 -0.62
CA ILE A 84 7.83 -3.23 -0.82
C ILE A 84 8.73 -3.84 0.25
N LEU A 85 8.35 -3.76 1.53
CA LEU A 85 9.15 -4.31 2.61
C LEU A 85 9.33 -5.84 2.48
N GLU A 86 8.29 -6.53 2.02
CA GLU A 86 8.28 -7.99 1.88
C GLU A 86 8.97 -8.49 0.59
N THR A 87 8.93 -7.72 -0.50
CA THR A 87 9.33 -8.21 -1.83
C THR A 87 10.57 -7.52 -2.41
N ASP A 88 10.90 -6.30 -2.00
CA ASP A 88 12.08 -5.59 -2.53
C ASP A 88 13.37 -6.26 -1.98
N PRO A 89 14.29 -6.71 -2.84
CA PRO A 89 15.53 -7.37 -2.42
C PRO A 89 16.41 -6.54 -1.48
N GLN A 90 16.24 -5.21 -1.45
CA GLN A 90 16.97 -4.35 -0.52
C GLN A 90 16.43 -4.45 0.92
N PHE A 91 15.15 -4.80 1.10
CA PHE A 91 14.48 -4.82 2.41
C PHE A 91 14.21 -6.23 2.89
N ARG A 92 13.68 -7.12 2.04
CA ARG A 92 13.16 -8.45 2.40
C ARG A 92 14.08 -9.27 3.32
N ASP A 93 15.38 -9.28 3.04
CA ASP A 93 16.35 -10.11 3.77
C ASP A 93 17.06 -9.34 4.91
N THR A 94 16.77 -8.04 5.09
CA THR A 94 17.51 -7.13 5.99
C THR A 94 16.62 -6.44 7.02
N THR A 95 15.36 -6.18 6.68
CA THR A 95 14.43 -5.36 7.47
C THR A 95 13.34 -6.24 8.08
N GLU A 96 13.26 -6.25 9.40
CA GLU A 96 12.11 -6.79 10.13
C GLU A 96 11.00 -5.73 10.21
N VAL A 97 9.74 -6.18 10.28
CA VAL A 97 8.57 -5.30 10.45
C VAL A 97 7.86 -5.64 11.75
N ALA A 98 7.52 -4.62 12.53
CA ALA A 98 6.81 -4.77 13.79
C ALA A 98 5.69 -3.73 13.96
N VAL A 99 4.85 -3.93 14.97
CA VAL A 99 3.83 -2.96 15.38
C VAL A 99 4.02 -2.50 16.82
N ALA A 100 3.77 -1.23 17.08
CA ALA A 100 3.79 -0.65 18.43
C ALA A 100 2.63 0.34 18.58
N SER A 101 1.55 -0.10 19.22
CA SER A 101 0.34 0.71 19.44
C SER A 101 0.01 0.88 20.91
N ARG A 102 -0.59 2.03 21.24
CA ARG A 102 -1.12 2.36 22.57
C ARG A 102 -2.63 2.15 22.70
N THR A 103 -3.25 1.49 21.73
CA THR A 103 -4.69 1.23 21.70
C THR A 103 -5.20 0.64 23.03
N THR A 104 -6.36 1.10 23.49
CA THR A 104 -7.00 0.57 24.71
C THR A 104 -7.64 -0.79 24.48
N GLU A 105 -7.77 -1.22 23.22
CA GLU A 105 -8.41 -2.48 22.82
C GLU A 105 -7.41 -3.48 22.18
N PRO A 106 -6.35 -3.90 22.89
CA PRO A 106 -5.29 -4.73 22.31
C PRO A 106 -5.74 -6.11 21.84
N LYS A 107 -6.83 -6.64 22.41
CA LYS A 107 -7.41 -7.93 21.98
C LYS A 107 -8.12 -7.80 20.64
N TRP A 108 -8.78 -6.67 20.39
CA TRP A 108 -9.48 -6.39 19.15
C TRP A 108 -8.46 -6.14 18.04
N ALA A 109 -7.48 -5.27 18.29
CA ALA A 109 -6.37 -5.01 17.37
C ALA A 109 -5.70 -6.31 16.90
N LYS A 110 -5.27 -7.18 17.83
CA LYS A 110 -4.66 -8.48 17.48
C LYS A 110 -5.59 -9.38 16.66
N THR A 111 -6.89 -9.30 16.88
CA THR A 111 -7.87 -10.09 16.10
C THR A 111 -8.02 -9.54 14.69
N CYS A 112 -8.11 -8.22 14.54
CA CYS A 112 -8.13 -7.57 13.23
C CYS A 112 -6.84 -7.87 12.45
N MET A 113 -5.65 -7.76 13.05
CA MET A 113 -4.38 -8.10 12.40
C MET A 113 -4.32 -9.53 11.84
N ARG A 114 -4.96 -10.50 12.50
CA ARG A 114 -5.03 -11.88 12.01
C ARG A 114 -6.04 -12.06 10.87
N LEU A 115 -7.11 -11.27 10.86
CA LEU A 115 -8.21 -11.41 9.90
C LEU A 115 -7.99 -10.60 8.62
N MET A 116 -7.36 -9.43 8.74
CA MET A 116 -7.13 -8.50 7.63
C MET A 116 -5.97 -8.96 6.77
N ASP A 117 -6.20 -9.00 5.46
CA ASP A 117 -5.19 -9.36 4.48
C ASP A 117 -4.52 -8.11 3.91
N VAL A 118 -3.23 -8.26 3.62
CA VAL A 118 -2.42 -7.35 2.84
C VAL A 118 -2.15 -8.00 1.49
N ASP A 119 -2.41 -7.27 0.42
CA ASP A 119 -1.97 -7.65 -0.92
C ASP A 119 -0.45 -7.47 -1.06
N VAL A 120 0.26 -8.58 -1.27
CA VAL A 120 1.71 -8.64 -1.51
C VAL A 120 1.95 -9.17 -2.93
N GLY A 121 2.77 -8.49 -3.71
CA GLY A 121 3.03 -8.90 -5.10
C GLY A 121 4.03 -7.99 -5.79
N SER A 122 4.61 -8.49 -6.89
CA SER A 122 5.72 -7.82 -7.61
C SER A 122 5.33 -6.53 -8.35
N GLY A 123 4.03 -6.21 -8.38
CA GLY A 123 3.48 -5.03 -9.04
C GLY A 123 3.63 -3.76 -8.21
N GLY A 124 4.19 -2.71 -8.83
CA GLY A 124 4.26 -1.37 -8.27
C GLY A 124 2.88 -0.75 -7.96
N PRO A 125 2.84 0.49 -7.43
CA PRO A 125 1.62 1.08 -6.88
C PRO A 125 0.47 1.08 -7.89
N THR A 126 -0.58 0.32 -7.61
CA THR A 126 -1.85 0.42 -8.32
C THR A 126 -2.61 1.62 -7.80
N ALA A 127 -2.76 2.65 -8.64
CA ALA A 127 -3.71 3.73 -8.36
C ALA A 127 -5.14 3.15 -8.40
N SER A 128 -5.83 3.17 -7.27
CA SER A 128 -7.29 3.04 -7.22
C SER A 128 -7.88 4.36 -7.74
N THR A 129 -8.41 4.34 -8.96
CA THR A 129 -9.25 5.44 -9.46
C THR A 129 -10.60 5.34 -8.75
N GLY A 130 -10.93 6.33 -7.91
CA GLY A 130 -12.29 6.54 -7.42
C GLY A 130 -13.15 7.19 -8.52
N ASP A 131 -14.35 6.65 -8.69
CA ASP A 131 -15.30 6.94 -9.77
C ASP A 131 -15.82 8.39 -9.80
N GLY A 132 -16.08 8.87 -11.02
CA GLY A 132 -16.86 10.06 -11.32
C GLY A 132 -16.91 10.38 -12.81
N GLU A 133 -18.03 9.96 -13.43
CA GLU A 133 -18.62 10.38 -14.72
C GLU A 133 -18.48 9.43 -15.94
N GLU A 134 -19.66 9.14 -16.50
CA GLU A 134 -19.99 8.28 -17.63
C GLU A 134 -19.49 8.86 -18.97
N GLU A 135 -18.95 8.02 -19.87
CA GLU A 135 -19.53 7.71 -21.19
C GLU A 135 -18.57 6.94 -22.12
N GLU A 136 -19.21 6.04 -22.89
CA GLU A 136 -18.86 5.43 -24.19
C GLU A 136 -17.86 4.26 -24.31
N GLU A 137 -18.37 3.24 -25.00
CA GLU A 137 -17.80 1.94 -25.33
C GLU A 137 -16.59 2.05 -26.28
N ALA A 138 -15.56 1.26 -25.98
CA ALA A 138 -14.70 0.67 -27.00
C ALA A 138 -14.17 -0.67 -26.45
N GLU A 139 -14.60 -1.77 -27.07
CA GLU A 139 -14.05 -3.10 -26.84
C GLU A 139 -12.59 -3.14 -27.32
N GLU A 140 -11.65 -3.26 -26.38
CA GLU A 140 -10.27 -3.64 -26.66
C GLU A 140 -9.91 -4.80 -25.71
N GLU A 141 -9.84 -6.01 -26.26
CA GLU A 141 -9.36 -7.21 -25.58
C GLU A 141 -7.87 -7.01 -25.23
N LYS A 142 -7.60 -6.53 -24.02
CA LYS A 142 -6.28 -6.65 -23.39
C LYS A 142 -6.26 -7.90 -22.55
N GLU A 143 -5.49 -8.88 -22.99
CA GLU A 143 -4.98 -9.97 -22.16
C GLU A 143 -4.35 -9.35 -20.90
N LYS A 144 -5.06 -9.46 -19.77
CA LYS A 144 -4.48 -9.16 -18.46
C LYS A 144 -3.55 -10.32 -18.13
N GLU A 145 -2.24 -10.09 -18.20
CA GLU A 145 -1.32 -10.80 -17.31
C GLU A 145 -1.81 -10.50 -15.89
N GLU A 146 -2.50 -11.46 -15.29
CA GLU A 146 -2.86 -11.41 -13.88
C GLU A 146 -1.56 -11.55 -13.09
N ASP A 147 -0.96 -10.40 -12.77
CA ASP A 147 0.11 -10.29 -11.78
C ASP A 147 -0.45 -10.90 -10.48
N GLU A 148 0.01 -12.10 -10.12
CA GLU A 148 -0.54 -12.91 -9.03
C GLU A 148 -0.30 -12.19 -7.69
N LYS A 149 -1.27 -11.38 -7.25
CA LYS A 149 -1.25 -10.76 -5.93
C LYS A 149 -1.54 -11.82 -4.87
N VAL A 150 -0.54 -12.10 -4.04
CA VAL A 150 -0.64 -13.00 -2.91
C VAL A 150 -1.25 -12.25 -1.74
N LYS A 151 -2.38 -12.73 -1.24
CA LYS A 151 -2.99 -12.21 -0.01
C LYS A 151 -2.38 -12.91 1.19
N THR A 152 -1.87 -12.15 2.15
CA THR A 152 -1.40 -12.68 3.42
C THR A 152 -1.90 -11.84 4.59
N SER A 153 -2.10 -12.43 5.76
CA SER A 153 -2.55 -11.67 6.93
C SER A 153 -1.53 -10.63 7.34
N LEU A 154 -1.95 -9.46 7.84
CA LEU A 154 -1.02 -8.47 8.39
C LEU A 154 -0.11 -9.09 9.47
N GLN A 155 -0.66 -9.95 10.31
CA GLN A 155 0.09 -10.65 11.37
C GLN A 155 1.23 -11.53 10.86
N SER A 156 1.26 -11.94 9.58
CA SER A 156 2.38 -12.75 9.05
C SER A 156 3.54 -11.90 8.56
N ILE A 157 3.29 -10.62 8.27
CA ILE A 157 4.31 -9.65 7.82
C ILE A 157 4.99 -9.03 9.05
N VAL A 158 4.22 -8.85 10.13
CA VAL A 158 4.71 -8.24 11.37
C VAL A 158 5.05 -9.35 12.38
N ASP A 159 6.27 -9.33 12.89
CA ASP A 159 6.78 -10.26 13.92
C ASP A 159 5.98 -10.16 15.24
#